data_AF-A0A7X7J6G4-F1
#
_entry.id   AF-A0A7X7J6G4-F1
#
_cell.length_a   1.000
_cell.length_b   1.000
_cell.length_c   1.000
_cell.angle_alpha   90.00
_cell.angle_beta   90.00
_cell.angle_gamma   90.00
#
_symmetry.space_group_name_H-M   'P 1'
#
loop_
_entity.id
_entity.type
_entity.pdbx_description
1 polymer ?
#
loop_
_entity_poly.entity_id
_entity_poly.type
_entity_poly.pdbx_seq_one_letter_code
_entity_poly.pdbx_strand_id
1 'polypeptide(L)' 'MSEISKEEQMKQMDEAAAAAEAELNKNYINWTASDVVAWWSVWYLKAGHKRLGRILVAKGRKPKS' A
#
# COMPACT_ATOMS: atom_id res chain seq x y z
N MET A 1 -27.13 -8.09 4.52
CA MET A 1 -25.71 -7.66 4.56
C MET A 1 -25.51 -6.93 5.87
N SER A 2 -24.68 -7.45 6.78
CA SER A 2 -24.34 -6.72 8.01
C SER A 2 -23.50 -5.51 7.64
N GLU A 3 -23.88 -4.32 8.10
CA GLU A 3 -23.04 -3.14 7.99
C GLU A 3 -21.74 -3.39 8.75
N ILE A 4 -20.63 -3.44 8.02
CA ILE A 4 -19.30 -3.50 8.61
C ILE A 4 -19.10 -2.17 9.34
N SER A 5 -18.77 -2.21 10.64
CA SER A 5 -18.55 -0.99 11.42
C SER A 5 -17.42 -0.16 10.80
N LYS A 6 -17.43 1.16 11.01
CA LYS A 6 -16.35 2.03 10.51
C LYS A 6 -14.98 1.60 11.03
N GLU A 7 -14.91 1.12 12.26
CA GLU A 7 -13.67 0.60 12.85
C GLU A 7 -13.17 -0.65 12.14
N GLU A 8 -14.07 -1.58 11.83
CA GLU A 8 -13.72 -2.80 11.09
C GLU A 8 -13.32 -2.49 9.65
N GLN A 9 -13.97 -1.53 8.99
CA GLN A 9 -13.54 -1.03 7.68
C GLN A 9 -12.13 -0.42 7.75
N MET A 10 -11.84 0.42 8.75
CA MET A 10 -10.51 1.02 8.90
C MET A 10 -9.44 -0.05 9.13
N LYS A 11 -9.75 -1.06 9.96
CA LYS A 11 -8.86 -2.18 10.23
C LYS A 11 -8.55 -2.98 8.95
N GLN A 12 -9.56 -3.28 8.14
CA GLN A 12 -9.36 -3.97 6.85
C GLN A 12 -8.48 -3.15 5.89
N MET A 13 -8.63 -1.81 5.88
CA MET A 13 -7.75 -0.95 5.08
C MET A 13 -6.30 -0.95 5.61
N ASP A 14 -6.12 -0.99 6.93
CA ASP A 14 -4.79 -1.07 7.55
C ASP A 14 -4.11 -2.41 7.26
N GLU A 15 -4.85 -3.52 7.33
CA GLU A 15 -4.36 -4.86 6.95
C GLU A 15 -4.00 -4.92 5.47
N ALA A 16 -4.84 -4.35 4.59
CA ALA A 16 -4.54 -4.25 3.17
C ALA A 16 -3.28 -3.42 2.90
N ALA A 17 -3.07 -2.33 3.65
CA ALA A 17 -1.86 -1.52 3.54
C ALA A 17 -0.60 -2.29 3.97
N ALA A 18 -0.69 -3.07 5.06
CA ALA A 18 0.42 -3.91 5.52
C ALA A 18 0.79 -4.99 4.50
N ALA A 19 -0.21 -5.63 3.88
CA ALA A 19 0.03 -6.60 2.80
C ALA A 19 0.67 -5.93 1.56
N ALA A 20 0.17 -4.75 1.17
CA ALA A 20 0.73 -3.98 0.06
C ALA A 20 2.20 -3.60 0.31
N GLU A 21 2.54 -3.18 1.54
CA GLU A 21 3.90 -2.86 1.94
C GLU A 21 4.82 -4.09 1.90
N ALA A 22 4.37 -5.24 2.39
CA ALA A 22 5.14 -6.49 2.33
C ALA A 22 5.46 -6.90 0.88
N GLU A 23 4.48 -6.78 -0.02
CA GLU A 23 4.66 -7.05 -1.45
C GLU A 23 5.65 -6.07 -2.08
N LEU A 24 5.48 -4.77 -1.81
CA LEU A 24 6.39 -3.74 -2.31
C LEU A 24 7.82 -4.00 -1.82
N ASN A 25 8.02 -4.30 -0.53
CA ASN A 25 9.34 -4.56 0.04
C ASN A 25 10.06 -5.73 -0.60
N LYS A 26 9.32 -6.77 -0.98
CA LYS A 26 9.89 -7.97 -1.60
C LYS A 26 10.37 -7.70 -3.03
N ASN A 27 9.70 -6.81 -3.76
CA ASN A 27 9.87 -6.70 -5.21
C ASN A 27 10.43 -5.35 -5.70
N TYR A 28 10.36 -4.29 -4.88
CA TYR A 28 10.65 -2.89 -5.23
C TYR A 28 11.97 -2.70 -6.00
N ILE A 29 13.03 -3.41 -5.62
CA ILE A 29 14.37 -3.26 -6.24
C ILE A 29 14.33 -3.62 -7.74
N ASN A 30 13.49 -4.57 -8.13
CA ASN A 30 13.37 -5.08 -9.49
C ASN A 30 12.17 -4.50 -10.25
N TRP A 31 11.36 -3.66 -9.59
CA TRP A 31 10.17 -3.10 -10.20
C TRP A 31 10.48 -1.88 -11.06
N THR A 32 9.90 -1.90 -12.25
CA THR A 32 9.81 -0.75 -13.13
C THR A 32 8.70 0.20 -12.68
N ALA A 33 8.62 1.38 -13.28
CA ALA A 33 7.52 2.30 -13.04
C ALA A 33 6.15 1.67 -13.37
N SER A 34 6.05 0.84 -14.41
CA SER A 34 4.82 0.12 -14.76
C SER A 34 4.38 -0.87 -13.70
N ASP A 35 5.33 -1.56 -13.06
CA ASP A 35 5.02 -2.51 -11.98
C ASP A 35 4.45 -1.77 -10.75
N VAL A 36 5.02 -0.61 -10.42
CA VAL A 36 4.52 0.25 -9.34
C VAL A 36 3.11 0.78 -9.63
N VAL A 37 2.81 1.15 -10.89
CA VAL A 37 1.46 1.58 -11.29
C VAL A 37 0.45 0.42 -11.19
N ALA A 38 0.86 -0.79 -11.59
CA ALA A 38 0.02 -1.99 -11.48
C ALA A 38 -0.25 -2.33 -10.00
N TRP A 39 0.79 -2.34 -9.17
CA TRP A 39 0.69 -2.50 -7.72
C TRP A 39 -0.26 -1.46 -7.11
N TRP A 40 -0.07 -0.18 -7.43
CA TRP A 40 -0.93 0.89 -6.93
C TRP A 40 -2.40 0.65 -7.27
N SER A 41 -2.70 0.26 -8.51
CA SER A 41 -4.07 -0.01 -8.95
C SER A 41 -4.73 -1.16 -8.20
N VAL A 42 -3.99 -2.22 -7.86
CA VAL A 42 -4.50 -3.37 -7.10
C VAL A 42 -4.84 -2.99 -5.66
N TRP A 43 -4.00 -2.19 -5.03
CA TRP A 43 -4.13 -1.87 -3.61
C TRP A 43 -4.94 -0.61 -3.34
N TYR A 44 -5.10 0.29 -4.32
CA TYR A 44 -5.75 1.59 -4.14
C TYR A 44 -7.18 1.45 -3.61
N LEU A 45 -7.97 0.52 -4.13
CA LEU A 45 -9.35 0.29 -3.70
C LEU A 45 -9.46 -0.43 -2.35
N LYS A 46 -8.36 -1.05 -1.87
CA LYS A 46 -8.33 -1.83 -0.63
C LYS A 46 -7.77 -1.01 0.53
N ALA A 47 -6.59 -0.44 0.36
CA ALA A 47 -5.86 0.32 1.38
C ALA A 47 -6.13 1.84 1.32
N GLY A 48 -6.54 2.36 0.17
CA GLY A 48 -6.77 3.79 -0.05
C GLY A 48 -5.48 4.60 -0.29
N HIS A 49 -5.63 5.72 -1.00
CA HIS A 49 -4.50 6.54 -1.47
C HIS A 49 -3.57 7.03 -0.37
N LYS A 50 -4.10 7.41 0.81
CA LYS A 50 -3.30 7.99 1.90
C LYS A 50 -2.30 6.99 2.47
N ARG A 51 -2.71 5.73 2.64
CA ARG A 51 -1.87 4.67 3.21
C ARG A 51 -0.77 4.27 2.23
N LEU A 52 -1.16 4.02 0.98
CA LEU A 52 -0.20 3.69 -0.09
C LEU A 52 0.81 4.81 -0.36
N GLY A 53 0.35 6.07 -0.33
CA GLY A 53 1.25 7.22 -0.50
C GLY A 53 2.32 7.29 0.60
N ARG A 54 1.96 7.01 1.85
CA ARG A 54 2.92 6.94 2.97
C ARG A 54 3.95 5.85 2.76
N ILE A 55 3.52 4.67 2.32
CA ILE A 55 4.40 3.54 2.01
C ILE A 55 5.42 3.92 0.93
N LEU A 56 4.96 4.48 -0.20
CA LEU A 56 5.86 4.92 -1.28
C LEU A 56 6.84 6.01 -0.83
N VAL A 57 6.39 7.02 -0.09
CA VAL A 57 7.25 8.08 0.43
C VAL A 57 8.30 7.51 1.40
N ALA A 58 7.91 6.58 2.27
CA ALA A 58 8.84 5.92 3.19
C ALA A 58 9.90 5.12 2.45
N LYS A 59 9.57 4.48 1.33
CA LYS A 59 10.53 3.76 0.48
C LYS A 59 11.41 4.68 -0.38
N GLY A 60 10.83 5.76 -0.92
CA GLY A 60 11.52 6.71 -1.78
C GLY A 60 12.49 7.64 -1.03
N ARG A 61 12.28 7.85 0.28
CA ARG A 61 13.27 8.51 1.14
C ARG A 61 14.45 7.57 1.38
N LYS A 62 15.43 7.56 0.45
CA LYS A 62 16.78 7.08 0.76
C LYS A 62 17.27 7.82 2.02
N PRO A 63 17.88 7.15 3.01
CA PRO A 63 18.72 7.86 3.96
C PRO A 63 19.80 8.61 3.15
N LYS A 64 20.01 9.90 3.44
CA LYS A 64 21.17 10.63 2.92
C LYS A 64 22.42 9.85 3.39
N SER A 65 23.10 9.18 2.48
CA SER A 65 24.51 8.83 2.66
C SER A 65 25.37 10.08 2.55
#